data_AF-A0A6A4TW40-F1
#
_entry.id   AF-A0A6A4TW40-F1
#
_cell.length_a   1.000
_cell.length_b   1.000
_cell.length_c   1.000
_cell.angle_alpha   90.00
_cell.angle_beta   90.00
_cell.angle_gamma   90.00
#
_symmetry.space_group_name_H-M   'P 1'
#
loop_
_entity.id
_entity.type
_entity.pdbx_description
1 polymer ?
#
loop_
_entity_poly.entity_id
_entity_poly.type
_entity_poly.pdbx_seq_one_letter_code
_entity_poly.pdbx_strand_id
1 'polypeptide(L)'
;MREFCTSLARTDEPHSTIPGEDKVRIYDDPVQLVFTVTMNDLKEDDSGWYICGVEIGGLWSADVVAYTDIEVIHGMSVVNDRLSGEEGSSVAVDCHYSKRYRESQKKWCRSGDWSSCLPTDSDGSYEDTSVAISDDRTGTFTVTLKRLQMRDTGWYWCSAGQQKKAVHVQVTPQPTKSVRSNICGHLRSHIVQRSSGQSPDYDFEILMTLPVGFL
;
A
#
# COMPACT_ATOMS: atom_id res chain seq x y z
N MET A 1 16.00 37.84 -0.32
CA MET A 1 14.74 37.24 0.16
C MET A 1 14.96 35.73 0.11
N ARG A 2 15.51 35.16 1.19
CA ARG A 2 15.98 33.77 1.28
C ARG A 2 15.55 33.23 2.63
N GLU A 3 14.30 32.83 2.71
CA GLU A 3 13.75 32.00 3.79
C GLU A 3 12.77 31.03 3.10
N PHE A 4 12.25 30.05 3.83
CA PHE A 4 11.18 29.09 3.48
C PHE A 4 11.58 27.63 3.25
N CYS A 5 12.86 27.22 3.37
CA CYS A 5 13.21 25.80 3.48
C CYS A 5 14.13 25.56 4.68
N THR A 6 13.64 24.84 5.68
CA THR A 6 14.44 24.34 6.80
C THR A 6 15.09 23.03 6.36
N SER A 7 16.41 22.92 6.48
CA SER A 7 17.11 21.67 6.23
C SER A 7 16.75 20.65 7.31
N LEU A 8 16.31 19.45 6.90
CA LEU A 8 15.92 18.38 7.83
C LEU A 8 17.02 17.35 8.05
N ALA A 9 17.88 17.13 7.05
CA ALA A 9 19.05 16.27 7.13
C ALA A 9 20.03 16.63 6.00
N ARG A 10 21.34 16.55 6.28
CA ARG A 10 22.40 16.71 5.29
C ARG A 10 23.45 15.60 5.45
N THR A 11 24.12 15.26 4.36
CA THR A 11 25.14 14.20 4.33
C THR A 11 26.47 14.63 4.96
N ASP A 12 26.69 15.95 5.11
CA ASP A 12 27.86 16.55 5.77
C ASP A 12 27.65 16.79 7.28
N GLU A 13 26.42 16.59 7.78
CA GLU A 13 26.09 16.75 9.20
C GLU A 13 26.24 15.43 9.97
N PRO A 14 26.80 15.44 11.19
CA PRO A 14 26.91 14.25 12.01
C PRO A 14 25.51 13.81 12.48
N HIS A 15 25.17 12.54 12.22
CA HIS A 15 23.98 11.92 12.80
C HIS A 15 24.06 11.91 14.32
N SER A 16 22.89 11.97 14.98
CA SER A 16 22.85 11.74 16.42
C SER A 16 23.41 10.36 16.74
N THR A 17 24.26 10.31 17.76
CA THR A 17 24.82 9.07 18.30
C THR A 17 23.80 8.32 19.17
N ILE A 18 22.62 8.91 19.41
CA ILE A 18 21.53 8.33 20.19
C ILE A 18 20.56 7.61 19.24
N PRO A 19 20.38 6.27 19.38
CA PRO A 19 19.40 5.54 18.59
C PRO A 19 17.99 6.08 18.79
N GLY A 20 17.36 6.56 17.70
CA GLY A 20 15.96 7.02 17.69
C GLY A 20 15.76 8.52 17.97
N GLU A 21 16.83 9.31 18.10
CA GLU A 21 16.71 10.77 18.24
C GLU A 21 16.51 11.49 16.89
N ASP A 22 17.10 10.96 15.82
CA ASP A 22 16.94 11.50 14.46
C ASP A 22 15.64 11.01 13.82
N LYS A 23 14.63 11.89 13.84
CA LYS A 23 13.37 11.69 13.13
C LYS A 23 13.56 11.55 11.61
N VAL A 24 14.55 12.23 11.05
CA VAL A 24 14.90 12.20 9.63
C VAL A 24 16.37 11.81 9.50
N ARG A 25 16.67 10.85 8.63
CA ARG A 25 18.02 10.37 8.35
C ARG A 25 18.27 10.46 6.85
N ILE A 26 19.52 10.72 6.47
CA ILE A 26 19.95 10.71 5.08
C ILE A 26 21.17 9.80 4.94
N TYR A 27 21.19 9.01 3.89
CA TYR A 27 22.29 8.11 3.55
C TYR A 27 22.63 8.30 2.07
N ASP A 28 23.88 8.61 1.75
CA ASP A 28 24.34 8.78 0.38
C ASP A 28 25.12 7.53 -0.08
N ASP A 29 24.73 6.96 -1.21
CA ASP A 29 25.44 5.90 -1.93
C ASP A 29 25.95 6.43 -3.28
N PRO A 30 27.20 6.94 -3.32
CA PRO A 30 27.79 7.45 -4.55
C PRO A 30 28.04 6.39 -5.62
N VAL A 31 28.09 5.10 -5.26
CA VAL A 31 28.31 4.00 -6.22
C VAL A 31 27.04 3.74 -7.02
N GLN A 32 25.89 3.77 -6.33
CA GLN A 32 24.57 3.64 -6.95
C GLN A 32 24.03 4.98 -7.47
N LEU A 33 24.74 6.08 -7.22
CA LEU A 33 24.33 7.44 -7.59
C LEU A 33 22.94 7.75 -7.01
N VAL A 34 22.75 7.42 -5.74
CA VAL A 34 21.48 7.60 -5.05
C VAL A 34 21.73 7.95 -3.59
N PHE A 35 21.01 8.95 -3.09
CA PHE A 35 20.87 9.14 -1.65
C PHE A 35 19.46 8.79 -1.24
N THR A 36 19.33 8.25 -0.03
CA THR A 36 18.10 7.81 0.61
C THR A 36 17.80 8.73 1.79
N VAL A 37 16.58 9.24 1.85
CA VAL A 37 16.07 9.95 3.03
C VAL A 37 15.03 9.09 3.73
N THR A 38 15.22 8.79 5.01
CA THR A 38 14.29 8.01 5.85
C THR A 38 13.66 8.94 6.88
N MET A 39 12.32 8.97 6.93
CA MET A 39 11.56 9.73 7.93
C MET A 39 10.74 8.78 8.78
N ASN A 40 10.91 8.83 10.10
CA ASN A 40 10.26 7.92 11.05
C ASN A 40 9.22 8.66 11.90
N ASP A 41 8.22 7.91 12.39
CA ASP A 41 7.20 8.39 13.33
C ASP A 41 6.54 9.73 12.91
N LEU A 42 6.21 9.84 11.61
CA LEU A 42 5.54 10.99 11.03
C LEU A 42 4.16 11.25 11.68
N LYS A 43 3.83 12.53 11.82
CA LYS A 43 2.58 13.09 12.37
C LYS A 43 1.84 13.88 11.29
N GLU A 44 0.55 14.18 11.49
CA GLU A 44 -0.22 14.98 10.52
C GLU A 44 0.45 16.33 10.22
N ASP A 45 1.02 16.97 11.23
CA ASP A 45 1.75 18.24 11.12
C ASP A 45 3.05 18.13 10.29
N ASP A 46 3.52 16.91 10.00
CA ASP A 46 4.63 16.68 9.09
C ASP A 46 4.17 16.58 7.63
N SER A 47 2.88 16.73 7.34
CA SER A 47 2.40 16.73 5.97
C SER A 47 2.81 18.00 5.24
N GLY A 48 3.18 17.88 3.98
CA GLY A 48 3.46 19.01 3.10
C GLY A 48 4.55 18.72 2.09
N TRP A 49 5.06 19.80 1.50
CA TRP A 49 6.07 19.76 0.45
C TRP A 49 7.48 19.65 1.02
N TYR A 50 8.19 18.64 0.56
CA TYR A 50 9.59 18.37 0.84
C TYR A 50 10.43 18.57 -0.41
N ILE A 51 11.67 19.00 -0.20
CA ILE A 51 12.63 19.23 -1.27
C ILE A 51 13.86 18.37 -1.00
N CYS A 52 14.18 17.52 -1.95
CA CYS A 52 15.47 16.85 -2.01
C CYS A 52 16.36 17.64 -2.95
N GLY A 53 17.58 17.99 -2.53
CA GLY A 53 18.47 18.84 -3.32
C GLY A 53 19.93 18.45 -3.22
N VAL A 54 20.67 18.62 -4.32
CA VAL A 54 22.13 18.41 -4.38
C VAL A 54 22.81 19.77 -4.47
N GLU A 55 23.83 19.99 -3.63
CA GLU A 55 24.67 21.19 -3.62
C GLU A 55 26.00 20.90 -4.35
N ILE A 56 26.24 21.57 -5.49
CA ILE A 56 27.42 21.41 -6.34
C ILE A 56 28.18 22.74 -6.35
N GLY A 57 29.35 22.78 -5.71
CA GLY A 57 30.24 23.95 -5.75
C GLY A 57 30.06 24.97 -4.62
N GLY A 58 29.38 24.61 -3.53
CA GLY A 58 29.38 25.37 -2.27
C GLY A 58 28.59 26.69 -2.32
N LEU A 59 27.68 26.84 -3.29
CA LEU A 59 26.66 27.88 -3.23
C LEU A 59 25.52 27.36 -2.35
N TRP A 60 25.07 28.17 -1.40
CA TRP A 60 23.97 27.89 -0.44
C TRP A 60 22.57 27.67 -1.08
N SER A 61 22.51 27.15 -2.31
CA SER A 61 21.31 26.81 -3.06
C SER A 61 21.55 25.47 -3.75
N ALA A 62 20.62 24.52 -3.59
CA ALA A 62 20.67 23.28 -4.34
C ALA A 62 20.62 23.56 -5.86
N ASP A 63 21.58 23.04 -6.61
CA ASP A 63 21.68 23.21 -8.06
C ASP A 63 20.66 22.35 -8.80
N VAL A 64 20.32 21.21 -8.20
CA VAL A 64 19.30 20.28 -8.68
C VAL A 64 18.36 19.97 -7.52
N VAL A 65 17.06 20.14 -7.74
CA VAL A 65 16.01 19.86 -6.74
C VAL A 65 14.92 18.96 -7.30
N ALA A 66 14.38 18.12 -6.44
CA ALA A 66 13.14 17.37 -6.67
C ALA A 66 12.16 17.66 -5.53
N TYR A 67 10.90 17.84 -5.91
CA TYR A 67 9.81 18.10 -4.97
C TYR A 67 9.02 16.83 -4.74
N THR A 68 8.64 16.59 -3.50
CA THR A 68 7.71 15.52 -3.13
C THR A 68 6.71 16.07 -2.11
N ASP A 69 5.45 15.64 -2.21
CA ASP A 69 4.43 15.95 -1.22
C ASP A 69 4.21 14.71 -0.35
N ILE A 70 4.31 14.88 0.97
CA ILE A 70 4.07 13.81 1.93
C ILE A 70 2.76 14.15 2.64
N GLU A 71 1.78 13.25 2.54
CA GLU A 71 0.52 13.35 3.29
C GLU A 71 0.48 12.26 4.37
N VAL A 72 0.48 12.67 5.63
CA VAL A 72 0.45 11.75 6.78
C VAL A 72 -0.98 11.61 7.29
N ILE A 73 -1.63 10.52 6.93
CA ILE A 73 -3.04 10.30 7.26
C ILE A 73 -3.17 9.57 8.61
N HIS A 74 -3.74 10.22 9.64
CA HIS A 74 -4.20 9.49 10.84
C HIS A 74 -5.57 8.89 10.60
N GLY A 75 -5.57 7.67 10.09
CA GLY A 75 -6.82 6.96 9.92
C GLY A 75 -6.60 5.61 9.32
N MET A 76 -7.35 5.36 8.27
CA MET A 76 -7.22 4.17 7.45
C MET A 76 -7.01 4.59 6.00
N SER A 77 -6.36 3.75 5.22
CA SER A 77 -6.31 3.85 3.76
C SER A 77 -6.49 2.45 3.17
N VAL A 78 -6.74 2.38 1.86
CA VAL A 78 -6.91 1.12 1.15
C VAL A 78 -6.06 1.19 -0.10
N VAL A 79 -5.24 0.16 -0.35
CA VAL A 79 -4.34 0.12 -1.53
C VAL A 79 -5.13 0.12 -2.83
N ASN A 80 -6.16 -0.73 -2.90
CA ASN A 80 -7.06 -0.82 -4.03
C ASN A 80 -8.52 -0.76 -3.54
N ASP A 81 -9.16 0.39 -3.73
CA ASP A 81 -10.55 0.63 -3.34
C ASP A 81 -11.57 0.03 -4.33
N ARG A 82 -11.12 -0.59 -5.43
CA ARG A 82 -11.96 -1.26 -6.43
C ARG A 82 -11.44 -2.66 -6.75
N LEU A 83 -12.07 -3.65 -6.16
CA LEU A 83 -11.80 -5.06 -6.45
C LEU A 83 -12.70 -5.54 -7.58
N SER A 84 -12.13 -6.34 -8.48
CA SER A 84 -12.87 -7.07 -9.50
C SER A 84 -12.46 -8.54 -9.45
N GLY A 85 -13.43 -9.44 -9.53
CA GLY A 85 -13.18 -10.89 -9.56
C GLY A 85 -14.29 -11.63 -10.28
N GLU A 86 -13.95 -12.75 -10.90
CA GLU A 86 -14.94 -13.62 -11.53
C GLU A 86 -15.75 -14.36 -10.45
N GLU A 87 -17.00 -14.69 -10.76
CA GLU A 87 -17.82 -15.55 -9.90
C GLU A 87 -17.07 -16.86 -9.59
N GLY A 88 -17.12 -17.32 -8.35
CA GLY A 88 -16.39 -18.48 -7.83
C GLY A 88 -14.91 -18.24 -7.53
N SER A 89 -14.32 -17.12 -7.97
CA SER A 89 -12.93 -16.77 -7.63
C SER A 89 -12.80 -16.18 -6.21
N SER A 90 -11.57 -15.86 -5.81
CA SER A 90 -11.28 -15.16 -4.56
C SER A 90 -10.51 -13.89 -4.85
N VAL A 91 -10.79 -12.83 -4.09
CA VAL A 91 -10.09 -11.54 -4.17
C VAL A 91 -9.73 -11.08 -2.77
N ALA A 92 -8.67 -10.28 -2.64
CA ALA A 92 -8.25 -9.73 -1.36
C ALA A 92 -8.07 -8.22 -1.45
N VAL A 93 -8.24 -7.54 -0.31
CA VAL A 93 -7.95 -6.11 -0.16
C VAL A 93 -7.15 -5.89 1.11
N ASP A 94 -6.11 -5.07 0.98
CA ASP A 94 -5.29 -4.63 2.08
C ASP A 94 -5.77 -3.27 2.58
N CYS A 95 -6.11 -3.24 3.86
CA CYS A 95 -6.65 -2.08 4.55
C CYS A 95 -5.65 -1.63 5.61
N HIS A 96 -4.98 -0.53 5.30
CA HIS A 96 -3.98 0.06 6.19
C HIS A 96 -4.65 0.87 7.29
N TYR A 97 -3.99 0.93 8.43
CA TYR A 97 -4.43 1.70 9.58
C TYR A 97 -3.24 2.31 10.32
N SER A 98 -3.44 3.51 10.86
CA SER A 98 -2.42 4.15 11.70
C SER A 98 -2.21 3.39 13.02
N LYS A 99 -1.01 3.50 13.59
CA LYS A 99 -0.57 2.85 14.85
C LYS A 99 -1.57 2.98 16.01
N ARG A 100 -2.35 4.07 16.05
CA ARG A 100 -3.41 4.30 17.04
C ARG A 100 -4.51 3.22 17.03
N TYR A 101 -4.71 2.55 15.90
CA TYR A 101 -5.75 1.52 15.72
C TYR A 101 -5.20 0.08 15.77
N ARG A 102 -3.93 -0.11 16.15
CA ARG A 102 -3.29 -1.43 16.28
C ARG A 102 -4.09 -2.39 17.16
N GLU A 103 -4.51 -1.92 18.33
CA GLU A 103 -5.31 -2.70 19.29
C GLU A 103 -6.83 -2.65 19.00
N SER A 104 -7.26 -1.87 18.00
CA SER A 104 -8.67 -1.81 17.65
C SER A 104 -9.07 -3.05 16.86
N GLN A 105 -10.24 -3.60 17.17
CA GLN A 105 -10.87 -4.65 16.38
C GLN A 105 -11.05 -4.20 14.93
N LYS A 106 -10.64 -5.06 13.99
CA LYS A 106 -10.82 -4.82 12.55
C LYS A 106 -12.16 -5.39 12.11
N LYS A 107 -12.83 -4.71 11.18
CA LYS A 107 -14.17 -5.10 10.72
C LYS A 107 -14.30 -4.94 9.22
N TRP A 108 -15.04 -5.86 8.62
CA TRP A 108 -15.52 -5.78 7.25
C TRP A 108 -17.05 -5.74 7.24
N CYS A 109 -17.64 -4.69 6.65
CA CYS A 109 -19.10 -4.49 6.66
C CYS A 109 -19.63 -4.21 5.26
N ARG A 110 -20.81 -4.74 4.92
CA ARG A 110 -21.54 -4.31 3.72
C ARG A 110 -22.15 -2.93 3.96
N SER A 111 -21.99 -2.02 3.00
CA SER A 111 -22.50 -0.65 3.13
C SER A 111 -24.03 -0.64 3.19
N GLY A 112 -24.58 0.11 4.15
CA GLY A 112 -26.03 0.19 4.38
C GLY A 112 -26.60 -0.93 5.27
N ASP A 113 -25.79 -1.92 5.67
CA ASP A 113 -26.20 -3.02 6.55
C ASP A 113 -25.20 -3.23 7.69
N TRP A 114 -25.46 -2.61 8.84
CA TRP A 114 -24.61 -2.72 10.03
C TRP A 114 -24.62 -4.12 10.65
N SER A 115 -25.65 -4.93 10.40
CA SER A 115 -25.74 -6.29 10.92
C SER A 115 -24.79 -7.26 10.19
N SER A 116 -24.35 -6.89 8.98
CA SER A 116 -23.39 -7.65 8.18
C SER A 116 -21.93 -7.52 8.62
N CYS A 117 -21.63 -6.67 9.60
CA CYS A 117 -20.26 -6.42 10.04
C CYS A 117 -19.62 -7.68 10.63
N LEU A 118 -18.49 -8.09 10.05
CA LEU A 118 -17.68 -9.23 10.48
C LEU A 118 -16.46 -8.71 11.26
N PRO A 119 -16.42 -8.88 12.60
CA PRO A 119 -15.32 -8.42 13.42
C PRO A 119 -14.23 -9.48 13.61
N THR A 120 -12.98 -9.06 13.73
CA THR A 120 -11.89 -9.94 14.19
C THR A 120 -12.04 -10.34 15.65
N ASP A 121 -11.52 -11.52 16.00
CA ASP A 121 -11.36 -12.01 17.37
C ASP A 121 -10.17 -11.35 18.10
N SER A 122 -9.81 -11.89 19.27
CA SER A 122 -8.66 -11.43 20.07
C SER A 122 -7.32 -11.60 19.37
N ASP A 123 -7.22 -12.58 18.47
CA ASP A 123 -5.97 -12.92 17.78
C ASP A 123 -5.82 -12.07 16.51
N GLY A 124 -6.88 -11.36 16.11
CA GLY A 124 -6.88 -10.47 14.95
C GLY A 124 -7.35 -11.20 13.70
N SER A 125 -8.08 -12.29 13.87
CA SER A 125 -8.56 -13.14 12.80
C SER A 125 -10.08 -13.18 12.75
N TYR A 126 -10.63 -13.42 11.57
CA TYR A 126 -12.02 -13.83 11.40
C TYR A 126 -12.06 -14.77 10.21
N GLU A 127 -12.79 -15.88 10.29
CA GLU A 127 -12.95 -16.75 9.14
C GLU A 127 -14.31 -17.43 9.11
N ASP A 128 -14.98 -17.32 7.96
CA ASP A 128 -16.15 -18.12 7.62
C ASP A 128 -16.01 -18.72 6.20
N THR A 129 -17.10 -19.23 5.64
CA THR A 129 -17.06 -19.89 4.31
C THR A 129 -16.89 -18.93 3.11
N SER A 130 -17.03 -17.63 3.32
CA SER A 130 -17.10 -16.56 2.32
C SER A 130 -16.10 -15.45 2.53
N VAL A 131 -15.62 -15.23 3.75
CA VAL A 131 -14.70 -14.16 4.13
C VAL A 131 -13.64 -14.69 5.09
N ALA A 132 -12.41 -14.24 4.92
CA ALA A 132 -11.35 -14.34 5.91
C ALA A 132 -10.75 -12.95 6.15
N ILE A 133 -10.44 -12.62 7.40
CA ILE A 133 -9.79 -11.37 7.80
C ILE A 133 -8.56 -11.76 8.63
N SER A 134 -7.41 -11.15 8.31
CA SER A 134 -6.17 -11.35 9.05
C SER A 134 -5.50 -10.00 9.29
N ASP A 135 -5.28 -9.65 10.56
CA ASP A 135 -4.59 -8.45 10.98
C ASP A 135 -3.12 -8.75 11.30
N ASP A 136 -2.19 -8.08 10.62
CA ASP A 136 -0.73 -8.23 10.83
C ASP A 136 -0.24 -7.62 12.15
N ARG A 137 -1.09 -6.84 12.82
CA ARG A 137 -0.78 -6.07 14.03
C ARG A 137 0.38 -5.09 13.85
N THR A 138 0.78 -4.72 12.64
CA THR A 138 1.85 -3.75 12.38
C THR A 138 1.33 -2.53 11.61
N GLY A 139 0.23 -2.66 10.87
CA GLY A 139 -0.39 -1.55 10.17
C GLY A 139 -1.36 -1.93 9.06
N THR A 140 -1.58 -3.23 8.82
CA THR A 140 -2.43 -3.71 7.73
C THR A 140 -3.29 -4.88 8.19
N PHE A 141 -4.54 -4.89 7.78
CA PHE A 141 -5.31 -6.13 7.80
C PHE A 141 -5.83 -6.43 6.41
N THR A 142 -5.77 -7.69 6.04
CA THR A 142 -6.21 -8.18 4.74
C THR A 142 -7.58 -8.81 4.88
N VAL A 143 -8.50 -8.41 4.01
CA VAL A 143 -9.82 -9.04 3.87
C VAL A 143 -9.82 -9.86 2.58
N THR A 144 -9.99 -11.17 2.70
CA THR A 144 -10.12 -12.11 1.58
C THR A 144 -11.57 -12.51 1.40
N LEU A 145 -12.16 -12.17 0.25
CA LEU A 145 -13.46 -12.67 -0.19
C LEU A 145 -13.26 -13.97 -0.96
N LYS A 146 -13.95 -15.02 -0.55
CA LYS A 146 -13.81 -16.40 -1.04
C LYS A 146 -15.03 -16.81 -1.82
N ARG A 147 -14.82 -17.43 -2.99
CA ARG A 147 -15.89 -18.00 -3.84
C ARG A 147 -16.97 -16.97 -4.16
N LEU A 148 -16.54 -15.82 -4.69
CA LEU A 148 -17.39 -14.67 -5.03
C LEU A 148 -18.69 -15.10 -5.71
N GLN A 149 -19.79 -14.49 -5.32
CA GLN A 149 -21.11 -14.68 -5.93
C GLN A 149 -21.54 -13.37 -6.58
N MET A 150 -22.34 -13.43 -7.65
CA MET A 150 -22.81 -12.18 -8.30
C MET A 150 -23.47 -11.18 -7.32
N ARG A 151 -24.15 -11.69 -6.28
CA ARG A 151 -24.78 -10.89 -5.21
C ARG A 151 -23.80 -10.13 -4.31
N ASP A 152 -22.53 -10.53 -4.30
CA ASP A 152 -21.51 -9.91 -3.46
C ASP A 152 -21.10 -8.54 -4.01
N THR A 153 -21.45 -8.23 -5.26
CA THR A 153 -21.23 -6.89 -5.85
C THR A 153 -21.81 -5.79 -4.96
N GLY A 154 -21.03 -4.74 -4.70
CA GLY A 154 -21.46 -3.58 -3.93
C GLY A 154 -20.34 -2.88 -3.17
N TRP A 155 -20.75 -1.91 -2.37
CA TRP A 155 -19.86 -1.15 -1.49
C TRP A 155 -19.74 -1.80 -0.12
N TYR A 156 -18.52 -1.78 0.41
CA TYR A 156 -18.14 -2.32 1.70
C TYR A 156 -17.27 -1.32 2.47
N TRP A 157 -17.08 -1.59 3.76
CA TRP A 157 -16.25 -0.80 4.66
C TRP A 157 -15.18 -1.67 5.30
N CYS A 158 -13.93 -1.32 5.07
CA CYS A 158 -12.84 -1.66 5.98
C CYS A 158 -12.88 -0.70 7.16
N SER A 159 -12.94 -1.23 8.39
CA SER A 159 -13.05 -0.39 9.59
C SER A 159 -12.08 -0.82 10.70
N ALA A 160 -11.52 0.15 11.40
CA ALA A 160 -10.66 -0.03 12.56
C ALA A 160 -10.99 1.08 13.57
N GLY A 161 -11.50 0.69 14.74
CA GLY A 161 -11.99 1.64 15.73
C GLY A 161 -13.15 2.49 15.19
N GLN A 162 -12.95 3.81 15.13
CA GLN A 162 -13.94 4.77 14.62
C GLN A 162 -13.72 5.15 13.14
N GLN A 163 -12.62 4.68 12.53
CA GLN A 163 -12.29 5.00 11.15
C GLN A 163 -12.80 3.92 10.22
N LYS A 164 -13.14 4.34 9.00
CA LYS A 164 -13.55 3.43 7.93
C LYS A 164 -13.18 3.96 6.55
N LYS A 165 -12.88 3.06 5.62
CA LYS A 165 -12.65 3.36 4.20
C LYS A 165 -13.48 2.44 3.32
N ALA A 166 -14.01 3.03 2.24
CA ALA A 166 -14.89 2.36 1.31
C ALA A 166 -14.09 1.47 0.37
N VAL A 167 -14.66 0.32 0.03
CA VAL A 167 -14.15 -0.59 -1.00
C VAL A 167 -15.32 -1.04 -1.86
N HIS A 168 -15.20 -0.91 -3.17
CA HIS A 168 -16.17 -1.43 -4.12
C HIS A 168 -15.73 -2.81 -4.59
N VAL A 169 -16.64 -3.77 -4.54
CA VAL A 169 -16.43 -5.12 -5.07
C VAL A 169 -17.30 -5.27 -6.30
N GLN A 170 -16.69 -5.63 -7.42
CA GLN A 170 -17.36 -5.94 -8.67
C GLN A 170 -17.18 -7.44 -8.97
N VAL A 171 -18.28 -8.18 -9.07
CA VAL A 171 -18.23 -9.58 -9.50
C VAL A 171 -18.63 -9.65 -10.97
N THR A 172 -17.83 -10.36 -11.77
CA THR A 172 -18.11 -10.61 -13.19
C THR A 172 -18.53 -12.07 -13.40
N PRO A 173 -19.39 -12.37 -14.38
CA PRO A 173 -19.74 -13.75 -14.70
C PRO A 173 -18.51 -14.58 -15.06
N GLN A 174 -18.51 -15.86 -14.70
CA GLN A 174 -17.49 -16.77 -15.23
C GLN A 174 -17.58 -16.82 -16.76
N PRO A 175 -16.45 -16.80 -17.48
CA PRO A 175 -16.44 -17.11 -18.89
C PRO A 175 -16.99 -18.53 -19.07
N THR A 176 -18.21 -18.63 -19.62
CA THR A 176 -18.73 -19.93 -19.99
C THR A 176 -17.78 -20.51 -21.04
N LYS A 177 -17.21 -21.69 -20.76
CA LYS A 177 -16.61 -22.50 -21.81
C LYS A 177 -17.74 -22.77 -22.78
N SER A 178 -17.78 -22.04 -23.91
CA SER A 178 -18.62 -22.38 -25.04
C SER A 178 -18.40 -23.86 -25.32
N VAL A 179 -19.42 -24.67 -25.06
CA VAL A 179 -19.45 -26.05 -25.52
C VAL A 179 -19.39 -25.95 -27.03
N ARG A 180 -18.19 -26.12 -27.60
CA ARG A 180 -18.02 -26.30 -29.04
C ARG A 180 -18.90 -27.49 -29.42
N SER A 181 -19.98 -27.23 -30.13
CA SER A 181 -20.62 -28.27 -30.94
C SER A 181 -19.53 -28.87 -31.82
N ASN A 182 -19.30 -30.18 -31.68
CA ASN A 182 -18.36 -30.91 -32.52
C ASN A 182 -18.88 -30.90 -33.97
N ILE A 183 -18.47 -29.93 -34.77
CA ILE A 183 -18.37 -30.10 -36.22
C ILE A 183 -16.95 -30.64 -36.47
N CYS A 184 -16.90 -31.84 -37.05
CA CYS A 184 -15.68 -32.55 -37.41
C CYS A 184 -14.79 -31.70 -38.33
N GLY A 185 -13.50 -31.53 -37.98
CA GLY A 185 -12.54 -30.82 -38.81
C GLY A 185 -11.14 -30.70 -38.22
N HIS A 186 -10.30 -31.68 -38.56
CA HIS A 186 -8.84 -31.66 -38.77
C HIS A 186 -7.90 -30.89 -37.80
N LEU A 187 -6.99 -31.64 -37.15
CA LEU A 187 -5.92 -31.17 -36.28
C LEU A 187 -4.93 -30.19 -36.97
N ARG A 188 -4.37 -29.24 -36.18
CA ARG A 188 -2.95 -28.85 -36.20
C ARG A 188 -2.53 -28.14 -34.89
N SER A 189 -1.22 -28.08 -34.69
CA SER A 189 -0.45 -28.23 -33.44
C SER A 189 -0.09 -26.96 -32.62
N HIS A 190 0.25 -27.22 -31.34
CA HIS A 190 0.73 -26.44 -30.17
C HIS A 190 1.55 -25.14 -30.33
N ILE A 191 1.50 -24.28 -29.27
CA ILE A 191 2.64 -23.81 -28.45
C ILE A 191 2.15 -23.45 -27.02
N VAL A 192 2.96 -23.75 -26.01
CA VAL A 192 2.77 -23.51 -24.56
C VAL A 192 3.65 -22.34 -24.11
N GLN A 193 3.16 -21.48 -23.21
CA GLN A 193 4.03 -20.62 -22.39
C GLN A 193 3.73 -20.80 -20.89
N ARG A 194 4.80 -20.87 -20.09
CA ARG A 194 4.87 -20.93 -18.63
C ARG A 194 5.53 -19.64 -18.13
N SER A 195 5.04 -19.07 -17.03
CA SER A 195 5.81 -18.29 -16.03
C SER A 195 4.97 -18.31 -14.73
N SER A 196 5.30 -18.98 -13.63
CA SER A 196 6.44 -18.90 -12.67
C SER A 196 6.57 -17.59 -11.90
N GLY A 197 6.17 -17.63 -10.61
CA GLY A 197 6.68 -16.85 -9.47
C GLY A 197 6.36 -15.36 -9.45
N GLN A 198 6.30 -14.65 -8.33
CA GLN A 198 6.52 -14.96 -6.91
C GLN A 198 5.92 -13.75 -6.15
N SER A 199 5.52 -13.95 -4.90
CA SER A 199 5.11 -12.91 -3.94
C SER A 199 6.04 -11.69 -3.93
N PRO A 200 5.53 -10.49 -3.62
CA PRO A 200 6.33 -9.47 -2.97
C PRO A 200 5.91 -9.28 -1.52
N ASP A 201 6.86 -9.53 -0.61
CA ASP A 201 6.95 -8.84 0.68
C ASP A 201 7.07 -7.34 0.44
N TYR A 202 6.38 -6.53 1.22
CA TYR A 202 6.65 -5.10 1.31
C TYR A 202 6.69 -4.64 2.76
N ASP A 203 7.91 -4.42 3.26
CA ASP A 203 8.19 -3.45 4.31
C ASP A 203 8.06 -2.04 3.71
N PHE A 204 7.32 -1.15 4.37
CA PHE A 204 7.28 0.27 3.98
C PHE A 204 8.49 1.01 4.54
N GLU A 205 9.61 0.93 3.82
CA GLU A 205 10.67 1.95 3.85
C GLU A 205 10.33 3.00 2.79
N ILE A 206 10.18 4.27 3.19
CA ILE A 206 10.18 5.37 2.22
C ILE A 206 11.63 5.57 1.79
N LEU A 207 12.04 4.84 0.75
CA LEU A 207 13.35 4.99 0.10
C LEU A 207 13.21 6.07 -0.98
N MET A 208 13.44 7.33 -0.62
CA MET A 208 13.53 8.39 -1.64
C MET A 208 14.81 8.16 -2.45
N THR A 209 14.69 7.73 -3.70
CA THR A 209 15.84 7.56 -4.60
C THR A 209 15.87 8.69 -5.62
N LEU A 210 16.94 9.48 -5.63
CA LEU A 210 17.23 10.39 -6.72
C LEU A 210 18.39 9.83 -7.53
N PRO A 211 18.21 9.52 -8.83
CA PRO A 211 19.31 9.18 -9.69
C PRO A 211 20.19 10.43 -9.88
N VAL A 212 21.39 10.40 -9.32
CA VAL A 212 22.42 11.42 -9.53
C VAL A 212 23.05 11.17 -10.90
N GLY A 213 22.32 11.56 -11.95
CA GLY A 213 22.70 11.24 -13.33
C GLY A 213 22.34 12.35 -14.31
N PHE A 214 22.93 13.55 -14.14
CA PHE A 214 23.27 14.45 -15.24
C PHE A 214 24.45 15.34 -14.84
N LEU A 215 25.65 14.85 -15.12
CA LEU A 215 26.84 15.63 -15.44
C LEU A 215 27.31 15.20 -16.83
#